data_AF-A0A7V9NNT3-F1
#
_entry.id   AF-A0A7V9NNT3-F1
#
_cell.length_a   1.000
_cell.length_b   1.000
_cell.length_c   1.000
_cell.angle_alpha   90.00
_cell.angle_beta   90.00
_cell.angle_gamma   90.00
#
_symmetry.space_group_name_H-M   'P 1'
#
loop_
_entity.id
_entity.type
_entity.pdbx_description
1 polymer ?
#
loop_
_entity_poly.entity_id
_entity_poly.type
_entity_poly.pdbx_seq_one_letter_code
_entity_poly.pdbx_strand_id
1 'polypeptide(L)'
;KNAENNSYELADYGSAIKKLSDHDLSIYLKRIKELKKITEAKKNQLTRLTEWLVQLVEEPVTRDEGTSDLQASFMALEYERQESEEETVVNKDDKGANAEEEAAVEESVFPDKNFRAGNTSEIAKILIDSQKNRLSSVLSHSINIHLAKLNNIENEEEIMPDYELIMLVGHWNKTYLAMNSYAVLQNSGNTNPRKTSYLLNLIAYLFNDEKLFSIVSNYEYAAAQPENEMTEYPEEEEVSSVGEVSDAPVVPETSGEIQEAETLSQQTVEGIVPADKMQNQTEAVEKEVRKITFKQYKEILWDNFAKQYGIVIAQSNIAK
;
A
#
# COMPACT_ATOMS: atom_id res chain seq x y z
N LYS A 1 1.14 -42.35 11.40
CA LYS A 1 0.06 -41.58 10.73
C LYS A 1 0.01 -40.23 11.41
N ASN A 2 0.81 -39.27 10.92
CA ASN A 2 0.81 -37.89 11.41
C ASN A 2 -0.01 -37.09 10.41
N ALA A 3 -1.05 -36.43 10.90
CA ALA A 3 -1.90 -35.55 10.13
C ALA A 3 -1.20 -34.18 9.97
N GLU A 4 -1.08 -33.75 8.72
CA GLU A 4 -1.36 -32.40 8.23
C GLU A 4 -0.86 -31.21 9.08
N ASN A 5 0.47 -30.99 9.06
CA ASN A 5 0.98 -29.63 9.13
C ASN A 5 1.11 -29.11 7.70
N ASN A 6 0.09 -28.40 7.22
CA ASN A 6 0.12 -27.63 5.96
C ASN A 6 0.97 -26.35 6.12
N SER A 7 2.14 -26.44 6.74
CA SER A 7 3.11 -25.34 6.80
C SER A 7 4.37 -25.72 6.02
N TYR A 8 4.77 -24.81 5.15
CA TYR A 8 5.88 -24.92 4.23
C TYR A 8 7.21 -24.95 4.98
N GLU A 9 8.06 -25.95 4.73
CA GLU A 9 9.46 -25.96 5.19
C GLU A 9 10.40 -25.54 4.05
N LEU A 10 11.10 -24.42 4.24
CA LEU A 10 12.22 -24.01 3.39
C LEU A 10 13.40 -24.96 3.60
N ALA A 11 13.96 -25.52 2.52
CA ALA A 11 15.16 -26.36 2.62
C ALA A 11 16.44 -25.53 2.78
N ASP A 12 16.47 -24.31 2.23
CA ASP A 12 17.57 -23.36 2.30
C ASP A 12 17.09 -21.95 1.86
N TYR A 13 17.33 -20.93 2.69
CA TYR A 13 16.98 -19.54 2.42
C TYR A 13 17.83 -18.91 1.30
N GLY A 14 19.02 -19.44 1.02
CA GLY A 14 19.94 -18.90 0.00
C GLY A 14 19.64 -19.36 -1.42
N SER A 15 18.92 -20.47 -1.60
CA SER A 15 18.69 -21.09 -2.91
C SER A 15 17.22 -21.18 -3.32
N ALA A 16 16.28 -20.72 -2.48
CA ALA A 16 14.83 -20.75 -2.72
C ALA A 16 14.32 -22.15 -3.11
N ILE A 17 14.96 -23.22 -2.59
CA ILE A 17 14.56 -24.60 -2.90
C ILE A 17 13.37 -24.98 -2.01
N LYS A 18 12.19 -25.02 -2.64
CA LYS A 18 10.93 -25.49 -2.05
C LYS A 18 11.01 -27.00 -1.80
N LYS A 19 10.94 -27.41 -0.53
CA LYS A 19 10.83 -28.84 -0.17
C LYS A 19 9.41 -29.30 -0.48
N LEU A 20 9.28 -30.21 -1.44
CA LEU A 20 8.00 -30.75 -1.87
C LEU A 20 7.78 -32.15 -1.30
N SER A 21 6.58 -32.40 -0.78
CA SER A 21 6.13 -33.78 -0.55
C SER A 21 5.89 -34.49 -1.89
N ASP A 22 5.84 -35.82 -1.89
CA ASP A 22 5.50 -36.59 -3.11
C ASP A 22 4.13 -36.17 -3.68
N HIS A 23 3.19 -35.84 -2.79
CA HIS A 23 1.88 -35.33 -3.17
C HIS A 23 2.00 -33.98 -3.90
N ASP A 24 2.71 -33.02 -3.32
CA ASP A 24 2.84 -31.67 -3.88
C ASP A 24 3.62 -31.69 -5.19
N LEU A 25 4.69 -32.49 -5.26
CA LEU A 25 5.44 -32.71 -6.50
C LEU A 25 4.53 -33.25 -7.62
N SER A 26 3.58 -34.13 -7.31
CA SER A 26 2.64 -34.66 -8.31
C SER A 26 1.72 -33.56 -8.87
N ILE A 27 1.34 -32.58 -8.04
CA ILE A 27 0.56 -31.40 -8.46
C ILE A 27 1.39 -30.54 -9.41
N TYR A 28 2.62 -30.20 -9.05
CA TYR A 28 3.52 -29.44 -9.95
C TYR A 28 3.74 -30.14 -11.28
N LEU A 29 4.02 -31.46 -11.28
CA LEU A 29 4.20 -32.23 -12.51
C LEU A 29 2.95 -32.22 -13.39
N LYS A 30 1.75 -32.21 -12.80
CA LYS A 30 0.50 -32.04 -13.54
C LYS A 30 0.43 -30.65 -14.18
N ARG A 31 0.70 -29.58 -13.42
CA ARG A 31 0.67 -28.19 -13.92
C ARG A 31 1.68 -27.93 -15.02
N ILE A 32 2.89 -28.48 -14.92
CA ILE A 32 3.92 -28.39 -15.97
C ILE A 32 3.49 -29.09 -17.26
N LYS A 33 2.85 -30.27 -17.16
CA LYS A 33 2.29 -30.96 -18.34
C LYS A 33 1.17 -30.18 -19.00
N GLU A 34 0.33 -29.50 -18.23
CA GLU A 34 -0.71 -28.61 -18.74
C GLU A 34 -0.08 -27.41 -19.47
N LEU A 35 0.91 -26.75 -18.87
CA LEU A 35 1.64 -25.65 -19.49
C LEU A 35 2.27 -26.05 -20.82
N LYS A 36 2.95 -27.21 -20.88
CA LYS A 36 3.52 -27.75 -22.12
C LYS A 36 2.47 -27.86 -23.24
N LYS A 37 1.29 -28.38 -22.93
CA LYS A 37 0.18 -28.49 -23.90
C LYS A 37 -0.33 -27.12 -24.36
N ILE A 38 -0.31 -26.11 -23.48
CA ILE A 38 -0.69 -24.74 -23.82
C ILE A 38 0.35 -24.13 -24.77
N THR A 39 1.65 -24.30 -24.48
CA THR A 39 2.72 -23.77 -25.33
C THR A 39 2.79 -24.44 -26.71
N GLU A 40 2.38 -25.70 -26.81
CA GLU A 40 2.30 -26.44 -28.09
C GLU A 40 1.03 -26.12 -28.89
N ALA A 41 0.02 -25.49 -28.28
CA ALA A 41 -1.24 -25.17 -28.95
C ALA A 41 -1.06 -24.01 -29.95
N LYS A 42 -1.60 -24.11 -31.17
CA LYS A 42 -1.45 -23.04 -32.19
C LYS A 42 -2.46 -21.88 -32.08
N LYS A 43 -3.49 -22.00 -31.24
CA LYS A 43 -4.59 -21.03 -31.11
C LYS A 43 -4.99 -20.85 -29.65
N ASN A 44 -5.45 -19.66 -29.30
CA ASN A 44 -5.95 -19.28 -27.97
C ASN A 44 -4.93 -19.54 -26.84
N GLN A 45 -3.63 -19.44 -27.13
CA GLN A 45 -2.57 -19.69 -26.16
C GLN A 45 -2.70 -18.76 -24.96
N LEU A 46 -2.89 -17.45 -25.21
CA LEU A 46 -2.99 -16.44 -24.15
C LEU A 46 -4.18 -16.71 -23.21
N THR A 47 -5.39 -16.90 -23.74
CA THR A 47 -6.57 -17.22 -22.91
C THR A 47 -6.38 -18.49 -22.08
N ARG A 48 -5.73 -19.52 -22.65
CA ARG A 48 -5.44 -20.76 -21.94
C ARG A 48 -4.36 -20.57 -20.87
N LEU A 49 -3.37 -19.74 -21.14
CA LEU A 49 -2.32 -19.38 -20.18
C LEU A 49 -2.91 -18.59 -19.00
N THR A 50 -3.76 -17.60 -19.26
CA THR A 50 -4.49 -16.87 -18.22
C THR A 50 -5.32 -17.80 -17.35
N GLU A 51 -6.08 -18.72 -17.94
CA GLU A 51 -6.85 -19.71 -17.17
C GLU A 51 -5.95 -20.65 -16.37
N TRP A 52 -4.81 -21.06 -16.92
CA TRP A 52 -3.83 -21.89 -16.21
C TRP A 52 -3.25 -21.16 -15.00
N LEU A 53 -2.88 -19.88 -15.13
CA LEU A 53 -2.42 -19.06 -14.01
C LEU A 53 -3.48 -18.90 -12.91
N VAL A 54 -4.74 -18.66 -13.29
CA VAL A 54 -5.86 -18.63 -12.31
C VAL A 54 -5.97 -19.94 -11.55
N GLN A 55 -5.82 -21.08 -12.23
CA GLN A 55 -5.84 -22.40 -11.60
C GLN A 55 -4.63 -22.66 -10.69
N LEU A 56 -3.48 -22.02 -10.95
CA LEU A 56 -2.34 -22.08 -10.04
C LEU A 56 -2.67 -21.35 -8.73
N VAL A 57 -3.27 -20.16 -8.79
CA VAL A 57 -3.68 -19.38 -7.60
C VAL A 57 -4.71 -20.13 -6.75
N GLU A 58 -5.65 -20.82 -7.38
CA GLU A 58 -6.68 -21.59 -6.68
C GLU A 58 -6.12 -22.76 -5.88
N GLU A 59 -5.05 -23.38 -6.37
CA GLU A 59 -4.42 -24.54 -5.76
C GLU A 59 -3.42 -24.10 -4.69
N PRO A 60 -3.64 -24.38 -3.38
CA PRO A 60 -2.77 -23.92 -2.30
C PRO A 60 -1.28 -24.22 -2.50
N VAL A 61 -0.96 -25.35 -3.12
CA VAL A 61 0.43 -25.79 -3.33
C VAL A 61 1.18 -24.91 -4.33
N THR A 62 0.49 -24.40 -5.35
CA THR A 62 1.06 -23.61 -6.46
C THR A 62 0.62 -22.15 -6.44
N ARG A 63 0.02 -21.71 -5.33
CA ARG A 63 -0.61 -20.40 -5.23
C ARG A 63 0.38 -19.29 -5.42
N ASP A 64 1.49 -19.36 -4.69
CA ASP A 64 2.52 -18.32 -4.68
C ASP A 64 3.03 -18.06 -6.11
N GLU A 65 3.33 -19.11 -6.88
CA GLU A 65 3.79 -18.96 -8.27
C GLU A 65 2.70 -18.37 -9.17
N GLY A 66 1.46 -18.84 -9.05
CA GLY A 66 0.35 -18.31 -9.84
C GLY A 66 0.06 -16.85 -9.54
N THR A 67 0.15 -16.46 -8.27
CA THR A 67 -0.11 -15.10 -7.80
C THR A 67 1.01 -14.17 -8.25
N SER A 68 2.27 -14.56 -8.05
CA SER A 68 3.44 -13.80 -8.44
C SER A 68 3.47 -13.54 -9.96
N ASP A 69 3.20 -14.57 -10.78
CA ASP A 69 3.17 -14.43 -12.24
C ASP A 69 2.02 -13.53 -12.70
N LEU A 70 0.82 -13.64 -12.12
CA LEU A 70 -0.30 -12.73 -12.43
C LEU A 70 -0.03 -11.32 -11.95
N GLN A 71 0.60 -11.14 -10.79
CA GLN A 71 0.96 -9.82 -10.28
C GLN A 71 1.98 -9.13 -11.19
N ALA A 72 2.99 -9.87 -11.67
CA ALA A 72 3.94 -9.36 -12.65
C ALA A 72 3.24 -8.89 -13.94
N SER A 73 2.20 -9.59 -14.38
CA SER A 73 1.35 -9.14 -15.49
C SER A 73 0.64 -7.81 -15.22
N PHE A 74 0.12 -7.59 -14.01
CA PHE A 74 -0.50 -6.30 -13.65
C PHE A 74 0.52 -5.17 -13.51
N MET A 75 1.72 -5.46 -12.98
CA MET A 75 2.81 -4.49 -12.93
C MET A 75 3.23 -4.06 -14.34
N ALA A 76 3.39 -5.01 -15.27
CA ALA A 76 3.70 -4.70 -16.67
C ALA A 76 2.63 -3.81 -17.31
N LEU A 77 1.35 -4.07 -17.04
CA LEU A 77 0.24 -3.24 -17.52
C LEU A 77 0.31 -1.79 -16.97
N GLU A 78 0.68 -1.64 -15.70
CA GLU A 78 0.80 -0.32 -15.07
C GLU A 78 2.00 0.47 -15.62
N TYR A 79 3.13 -0.20 -15.88
CA TYR A 79 4.28 0.42 -16.56
C TYR A 79 3.91 0.90 -17.97
N GLU A 80 3.21 0.08 -18.76
CA GLU A 80 2.71 0.47 -20.09
C GLU A 80 1.82 1.73 -20.02
N ARG A 81 0.98 1.82 -18.97
CA ARG A 81 0.10 2.98 -18.76
C ARG A 81 0.91 4.23 -18.46
N GLN A 82 1.91 4.15 -17.57
CA GLN A 82 2.76 5.27 -17.19
C GLN A 82 3.59 5.80 -18.38
N GLU A 83 4.23 4.91 -19.15
CA GLU A 83 4.97 5.29 -20.35
C GLU A 83 4.08 6.04 -21.36
N SER A 84 2.85 5.54 -21.58
CA SER A 84 1.89 6.20 -22.47
C SER A 84 1.44 7.58 -21.98
N GLU A 85 1.34 7.78 -20.67
CA GLU A 85 0.97 9.07 -20.07
C GLU A 85 2.11 10.08 -20.22
N GLU A 86 3.36 9.68 -19.97
CA GLU A 86 4.56 10.52 -20.12
C GLU A 86 4.79 10.98 -21.57
N GLU A 87 4.64 10.09 -22.56
CA GLU A 87 4.75 10.42 -23.99
C GLU A 87 3.71 11.45 -24.45
N THR A 88 2.52 11.46 -23.83
CA THR A 88 1.46 12.42 -24.18
C THR A 88 1.65 13.80 -23.54
N VAL A 89 2.45 13.91 -22.48
CA VAL A 89 2.79 15.19 -21.84
C VAL A 89 3.91 15.88 -22.60
N VAL A 90 4.95 15.15 -23.00
CA VAL A 90 6.08 15.69 -23.78
C VAL A 90 5.64 16.22 -25.16
N ASN A 91 4.65 15.58 -25.79
CA ASN A 91 4.14 16.00 -27.10
C ASN A 91 3.12 17.17 -27.06
N LYS A 92 2.73 17.66 -25.88
CA LYS A 92 1.80 18.81 -25.75
C LYS A 92 2.50 20.15 -25.60
N ASP A 93 3.76 20.19 -25.20
CA ASP A 93 4.51 21.42 -25.01
C ASP A 93 5.34 21.84 -26.24
N ASP A 94 5.39 21.02 -27.29
CA ASP A 94 6.25 21.27 -28.46
C ASP A 94 5.51 21.41 -29.80
N LYS A 95 4.41 22.17 -29.80
CA LYS A 95 3.94 22.85 -31.03
C LYS A 95 4.60 24.22 -31.14
N GLY A 96 5.93 24.19 -31.26
CA GLY A 96 6.79 25.37 -31.19
C GLY A 96 8.09 25.29 -31.99
N ALA A 97 8.04 24.76 -33.22
CA ALA A 97 9.01 24.97 -34.31
C ALA A 97 10.33 24.16 -34.35
N ASN A 98 10.60 23.70 -35.58
CA ASN A 98 11.86 23.24 -36.18
C ASN A 98 12.39 21.83 -35.92
N ALA A 99 12.10 20.98 -36.92
CA ALA A 99 13.00 20.12 -37.69
C ALA A 99 14.46 19.88 -37.22
N GLU A 100 14.81 18.60 -37.38
CA GLU A 100 16.15 18.01 -37.54
C GLU A 100 17.06 17.98 -36.31
N GLU A 101 17.12 16.83 -35.63
CA GLU A 101 18.43 16.24 -35.33
C GLU A 101 18.39 14.72 -35.08
N GLU A 102 19.57 14.14 -35.24
CA GLU A 102 19.90 12.79 -35.64
C GLU A 102 19.64 11.69 -34.61
N ALA A 103 19.50 10.49 -35.17
CA ALA A 103 19.44 9.22 -34.46
C ALA A 103 20.72 8.92 -33.68
N ALA A 104 20.58 8.69 -32.38
CA ALA A 104 21.49 7.86 -31.60
C ALA A 104 20.69 6.67 -31.05
N VAL A 105 20.61 5.60 -31.85
CA VAL A 105 20.17 4.29 -31.37
C VAL A 105 21.31 3.75 -30.52
N GLU A 106 21.24 4.01 -29.21
CA GLU A 106 22.10 3.38 -28.24
C GLU A 106 21.68 1.90 -28.17
N GLU A 107 22.48 1.06 -28.82
CA GLU A 107 22.34 -0.39 -28.86
C GLU A 107 22.56 -0.93 -27.44
N SER A 108 21.48 -0.97 -26.65
CA SER A 108 21.44 -1.61 -25.34
C SER A 108 21.76 -3.10 -25.53
N VAL A 109 23.01 -3.47 -25.24
CA VAL A 109 23.49 -4.86 -25.12
C VAL A 109 22.91 -5.47 -23.83
N PHE A 110 21.60 -5.63 -23.81
CA PHE A 110 20.91 -6.51 -22.88
C PHE A 110 20.30 -7.66 -23.68
N PRO A 111 20.46 -8.91 -23.22
CA PRO A 111 19.96 -10.08 -23.94
C PRO A 111 18.45 -9.95 -24.16
N ASP A 112 18.07 -9.86 -25.43
CA ASP A 112 16.73 -9.97 -26.02
C ASP A 112 15.55 -9.75 -25.04
N LYS A 113 15.21 -8.48 -24.79
CA LYS A 113 14.05 -8.04 -23.99
C LYS A 113 12.69 -8.55 -24.54
N ASN A 114 12.67 -9.10 -25.75
CA ASN A 114 11.42 -9.51 -26.42
C ASN A 114 10.79 -10.78 -25.86
N PHE A 115 11.50 -11.59 -25.06
CA PHE A 115 10.93 -12.84 -24.52
C PHE A 115 10.37 -12.73 -23.09
N ARG A 116 10.63 -11.65 -22.35
CA ARG A 116 10.20 -11.54 -20.93
C ARG A 116 9.19 -10.44 -20.61
N ALA A 117 9.06 -9.40 -21.43
CA ALA A 117 8.16 -8.28 -21.11
C ALA A 117 6.99 -8.09 -22.11
N GLY A 118 7.14 -8.50 -23.38
CA GLY A 118 6.24 -8.03 -24.46
C GLY A 118 4.85 -8.66 -24.55
N ASN A 119 4.40 -9.49 -23.61
CA ASN A 119 3.04 -10.08 -23.62
C ASN A 119 2.47 -10.36 -22.21
N THR A 120 3.18 -9.98 -21.14
CA THR A 120 2.72 -10.28 -19.78
C THR A 120 1.55 -9.40 -19.38
N SER A 121 1.51 -8.12 -19.78
CA SER A 121 0.39 -7.20 -19.56
C SER A 121 -0.92 -7.68 -20.19
N GLU A 122 -0.85 -8.34 -21.35
CA GLU A 122 -2.01 -8.86 -22.06
C GLU A 122 -2.79 -9.88 -21.23
N ILE A 123 -2.11 -10.66 -20.38
CA ILE A 123 -2.75 -11.59 -19.43
C ILE A 123 -3.67 -10.84 -18.47
N ALA A 124 -3.22 -9.70 -17.93
CA ALA A 124 -4.02 -8.86 -17.04
C ALA A 124 -5.22 -8.24 -17.79
N LYS A 125 -5.00 -7.78 -19.03
CA LYS A 125 -6.05 -7.19 -19.89
C LYS A 125 -7.17 -8.18 -20.22
N ILE A 126 -6.84 -9.45 -20.46
CA ILE A 126 -7.83 -10.46 -20.87
C ILE A 126 -8.49 -11.22 -19.70
N LEU A 127 -8.15 -10.88 -18.46
CA LEU A 127 -8.75 -11.51 -17.28
C LEU A 127 -10.26 -11.19 -17.21
N ILE A 128 -11.09 -12.22 -17.29
CA ILE A 128 -12.57 -12.04 -17.31
C ILE A 128 -13.16 -12.03 -15.89
N ASP A 129 -14.39 -11.52 -15.76
CA ASP A 129 -15.03 -11.35 -14.45
C ASP A 129 -15.20 -12.66 -13.67
N SER A 130 -15.48 -13.77 -14.35
CA SER A 130 -15.57 -15.09 -13.69
C SER A 130 -14.24 -15.51 -13.06
N GLN A 131 -13.10 -15.17 -13.68
CA GLN A 131 -11.76 -15.43 -13.15
C GLN A 131 -11.45 -14.49 -11.97
N LYS A 132 -11.73 -13.18 -12.12
CA LYS A 132 -11.61 -12.18 -11.04
C LYS A 132 -12.39 -12.58 -9.79
N ASN A 133 -13.61 -13.10 -9.96
CA ASN A 133 -14.47 -13.58 -8.87
C ASN A 133 -13.91 -14.84 -8.20
N ARG A 134 -13.32 -15.76 -8.97
CA ARG A 134 -12.64 -16.95 -8.42
C ARG A 134 -11.44 -16.55 -7.56
N LEU A 135 -10.57 -15.67 -8.07
CA LEU A 135 -9.41 -15.14 -7.33
C LEU A 135 -9.82 -14.40 -6.05
N SER A 136 -10.87 -13.57 -6.13
CA SER A 136 -11.43 -12.88 -4.95
C SER A 136 -11.97 -13.86 -3.91
N SER A 137 -12.51 -15.00 -4.36
CA SER A 137 -13.02 -16.07 -3.50
C SER A 137 -11.89 -16.82 -2.81
N VAL A 138 -10.78 -17.09 -3.51
CA VAL A 138 -9.55 -17.66 -2.94
C VAL A 138 -8.99 -16.74 -1.85
N LEU A 139 -8.90 -15.44 -2.11
CA LEU A 139 -8.44 -14.46 -1.12
C LEU A 139 -9.34 -14.42 0.11
N SER A 140 -10.67 -14.38 -0.09
CA SER A 140 -11.63 -14.40 1.01
C SER A 140 -11.48 -15.66 1.88
N HIS A 141 -11.25 -16.81 1.25
CA HIS A 141 -10.98 -18.06 1.97
C HIS A 141 -9.65 -18.00 2.74
N SER A 142 -8.58 -17.49 2.12
CA SER A 142 -7.26 -17.32 2.74
C SER A 142 -7.32 -16.40 3.97
N ILE A 143 -8.00 -15.26 3.85
CA ILE A 143 -8.26 -14.33 4.97
C ILE A 143 -9.00 -15.06 6.10
N ASN A 144 -10.07 -15.81 5.79
CA ASN A 144 -10.82 -16.51 6.82
C ASN A 144 -9.99 -17.57 7.56
N ILE A 145 -9.15 -18.33 6.84
CA ILE A 145 -8.20 -19.27 7.47
C ILE A 145 -7.26 -18.51 8.39
N HIS A 146 -6.68 -17.40 7.92
CA HIS A 146 -5.75 -16.59 8.70
C HIS A 146 -6.40 -16.07 9.99
N LEU A 147 -7.60 -15.50 9.88
CA LEU A 147 -8.36 -15.00 11.03
C LEU A 147 -8.76 -16.11 12.00
N ALA A 148 -9.07 -17.31 11.50
CA ALA A 148 -9.36 -18.47 12.34
C ALA A 148 -8.11 -18.92 13.10
N LYS A 149 -6.94 -18.90 12.44
CA LYS A 149 -5.68 -19.20 13.11
C LYS A 149 -5.39 -18.18 14.20
N LEU A 150 -5.51 -16.87 13.94
CA LEU A 150 -5.31 -15.79 14.94
C LEU A 150 -6.14 -15.94 16.23
N ASN A 151 -7.24 -16.69 16.22
CA ASN A 151 -8.02 -16.99 17.42
C ASN A 151 -7.47 -18.15 18.27
N ASN A 152 -6.65 -19.02 17.67
CA ASN A 152 -6.18 -20.29 18.25
C ASN A 152 -4.66 -20.29 18.54
N ILE A 153 -3.97 -19.16 18.33
CA ILE A 153 -2.52 -19.10 18.47
C ILE A 153 -2.12 -18.95 19.93
N GLU A 154 -1.66 -20.04 20.54
CA GLU A 154 -0.82 -19.99 21.76
C GLU A 154 0.66 -19.72 21.43
N ASN A 155 1.12 -20.02 20.20
CA ASN A 155 2.53 -19.93 19.77
C ASN A 155 2.75 -18.91 18.66
N GLU A 156 3.67 -17.96 18.85
CA GLU A 156 4.02 -16.84 17.96
C GLU A 156 4.57 -17.20 16.57
N GLU A 157 4.18 -18.31 15.94
CA GLU A 157 4.46 -18.49 14.51
C GLU A 157 3.82 -17.33 13.75
N GLU A 158 4.67 -16.52 13.13
CA GLU A 158 4.32 -15.38 12.32
C GLU A 158 3.48 -15.86 11.15
N ILE A 159 2.16 -15.81 11.32
CA ILE A 159 1.26 -16.03 10.21
C ILE A 159 1.34 -14.76 9.38
N MET A 160 2.04 -14.84 8.25
CA MET A 160 1.99 -13.77 7.26
C MET A 160 0.72 -13.91 6.42
N PRO A 161 0.03 -12.81 6.08
CA PRO A 161 -0.99 -12.84 5.06
C PRO A 161 -0.40 -13.13 3.69
N ASP A 162 -1.29 -13.58 2.81
CA ASP A 162 -1.03 -13.72 1.38
C ASP A 162 -1.03 -12.33 0.72
N TYR A 163 0.03 -11.56 1.00
CA TYR A 163 0.18 -10.17 0.55
C TYR A 163 0.15 -10.07 -0.98
N GLU A 164 0.77 -11.02 -1.68
CA GLU A 164 0.76 -11.06 -3.13
C GLU A 164 -0.66 -11.21 -3.66
N LEU A 165 -1.49 -12.07 -3.05
CA LEU A 165 -2.86 -12.25 -3.49
C LEU A 165 -3.74 -11.03 -3.15
N ILE A 166 -3.48 -10.40 -2.00
CA ILE A 166 -4.12 -9.12 -1.62
C ILE A 166 -3.80 -8.04 -2.66
N MET A 167 -2.52 -7.89 -3.03
CA MET A 167 -2.07 -6.94 -4.06
C MET A 167 -2.75 -7.22 -5.40
N LEU A 168 -2.70 -8.49 -5.83
CA LEU A 168 -3.28 -8.95 -7.08
C LEU A 168 -4.77 -8.59 -7.17
N VAL A 169 -5.59 -9.04 -6.21
CA VAL A 169 -7.05 -8.75 -6.20
C VAL A 169 -7.33 -7.26 -5.99
N GLY A 170 -6.43 -6.57 -5.29
CA GLY A 170 -6.42 -5.12 -5.15
C GLY A 170 -6.41 -4.38 -6.49
N HIS A 171 -5.91 -4.94 -7.59
CA HIS A 171 -5.94 -4.22 -8.88
C HIS A 171 -7.35 -3.97 -9.44
N TRP A 172 -8.35 -4.81 -9.10
CA TRP A 172 -9.71 -4.67 -9.64
C TRP A 172 -10.81 -4.62 -8.58
N ASN A 173 -10.50 -4.85 -7.30
CA ASN A 173 -11.54 -4.94 -6.28
C ASN A 173 -11.16 -4.39 -4.89
N LYS A 174 -10.37 -3.32 -4.82
CA LYS A 174 -9.94 -2.69 -3.54
C LYS A 174 -11.12 -2.40 -2.62
N THR A 175 -12.16 -1.77 -3.14
CA THR A 175 -13.34 -1.36 -2.36
C THR A 175 -14.03 -2.55 -1.73
N TYR A 176 -14.31 -3.61 -2.50
CA TYR A 176 -14.94 -4.81 -1.94
C TYR A 176 -14.07 -5.48 -0.87
N LEU A 177 -12.76 -5.57 -1.09
CA LEU A 177 -11.85 -6.14 -0.10
C LEU A 177 -11.83 -5.33 1.19
N ALA A 178 -11.77 -4.00 1.09
CA ALA A 178 -11.81 -3.11 2.24
C ALA A 178 -13.16 -3.22 2.98
N MET A 179 -14.28 -3.26 2.25
CA MET A 179 -15.61 -3.45 2.84
C MET A 179 -15.76 -4.78 3.56
N ASN A 180 -15.30 -5.88 2.95
CA ASN A 180 -15.36 -7.21 3.54
C ASN A 180 -14.50 -7.26 4.81
N SER A 181 -13.26 -6.74 4.73
CA SER A 181 -12.35 -6.63 5.88
C SER A 181 -12.98 -5.82 7.01
N TYR A 182 -13.62 -4.69 6.69
CA TYR A 182 -14.35 -3.89 7.67
C TYR A 182 -15.57 -4.60 8.26
N ALA A 183 -16.36 -5.31 7.45
CA ALA A 183 -17.51 -6.07 7.95
C ALA A 183 -17.06 -7.18 8.91
N VAL A 184 -15.98 -7.88 8.59
CA VAL A 184 -15.38 -8.89 9.47
C VAL A 184 -14.87 -8.27 10.76
N LEU A 185 -14.26 -7.09 10.66
CA LEU A 185 -13.77 -6.32 11.79
C LEU A 185 -14.91 -5.94 12.75
N GLN A 186 -16.00 -5.37 12.23
CA GLN A 186 -17.21 -5.04 12.99
C GLN A 186 -17.83 -6.28 13.67
N ASN A 187 -17.93 -7.40 12.95
CA ASN A 187 -18.51 -8.64 13.47
C ASN A 187 -17.62 -9.35 14.51
N SER A 188 -16.32 -9.07 14.52
CA SER A 188 -15.38 -9.71 15.45
C SER A 188 -15.48 -9.17 16.89
N GLY A 189 -16.26 -8.12 17.12
CA GLY A 189 -16.41 -7.50 18.46
C GLY A 189 -15.13 -6.85 18.98
N ASN A 190 -14.09 -6.75 18.15
CA ASN A 190 -12.79 -6.17 18.47
C ASN A 190 -12.15 -6.77 19.73
N THR A 191 -12.42 -8.04 20.03
CA THR A 191 -11.96 -8.71 21.26
C THR A 191 -10.54 -9.23 21.15
N ASN A 192 -10.05 -9.42 19.93
CA ASN A 192 -8.69 -9.89 19.64
C ASN A 192 -7.89 -8.76 18.99
N PRO A 193 -6.97 -8.10 19.70
CA PRO A 193 -6.18 -7.00 19.15
C PRO A 193 -5.35 -7.38 17.93
N ARG A 194 -4.79 -8.60 17.86
CA ARG A 194 -4.04 -9.05 16.68
C ARG A 194 -4.93 -9.11 15.44
N LYS A 195 -6.13 -9.66 15.60
CA LYS A 195 -7.13 -9.71 14.52
C LYS A 195 -7.56 -8.30 14.08
N THR A 196 -7.78 -7.40 15.04
CA THR A 196 -8.14 -6.01 14.75
C THR A 196 -7.02 -5.30 13.99
N SER A 197 -5.77 -5.41 14.46
CA SER A 197 -4.61 -4.80 13.81
C SER A 197 -4.42 -5.31 12.40
N TYR A 198 -4.48 -6.64 12.22
CA TYR A 198 -4.39 -7.29 10.92
C TYR A 198 -5.39 -6.71 9.90
N LEU A 199 -6.67 -6.62 10.28
CA LEU A 199 -7.71 -6.12 9.39
C LEU A 199 -7.58 -4.62 9.11
N LEU A 200 -7.15 -3.83 10.10
CA LEU A 200 -6.92 -2.40 9.91
C LEU A 200 -5.69 -2.15 9.02
N ASN A 201 -4.59 -2.89 9.21
CA ASN A 201 -3.40 -2.83 8.35
C ASN A 201 -3.76 -3.20 6.90
N LEU A 202 -4.58 -4.24 6.70
CA LEU A 202 -5.08 -4.61 5.38
C LEU A 202 -5.88 -3.47 4.74
N ILE A 203 -6.76 -2.81 5.50
CA ILE A 203 -7.55 -1.67 5.00
C ILE A 203 -6.64 -0.48 4.66
N ALA A 204 -5.69 -0.15 5.55
CA ALA A 204 -4.70 0.91 5.33
C ALA A 204 -3.90 0.66 4.05
N TYR A 205 -3.43 -0.57 3.88
CA TYR A 205 -2.69 -1.02 2.71
C TYR A 205 -3.49 -0.86 1.42
N LEU A 206 -4.75 -1.31 1.40
CA LEU A 206 -5.61 -1.24 0.23
C LEU A 206 -5.88 0.21 -0.21
N PHE A 207 -5.93 1.16 0.72
CA PHE A 207 -6.16 2.58 0.44
C PHE A 207 -4.89 3.42 0.37
N ASN A 208 -3.70 2.83 0.61
CA ASN A 208 -2.45 3.56 0.79
C ASN A 208 -2.58 4.71 1.80
N ASP A 209 -3.22 4.44 2.94
CA ASP A 209 -3.51 5.45 3.96
C ASP A 209 -2.46 5.43 5.07
N GLU A 210 -1.43 6.26 4.92
CA GLU A 210 -0.30 6.38 5.86
C GLU A 210 -0.74 6.73 7.28
N LYS A 211 -1.80 7.54 7.42
CA LYS A 211 -2.35 7.91 8.73
C LYS A 211 -3.01 6.71 9.40
N LEU A 212 -3.74 5.90 8.66
CA LEU A 212 -4.27 4.66 9.22
C LEU A 212 -3.13 3.69 9.59
N PHE A 213 -2.06 3.61 8.79
CA PHE A 213 -0.88 2.82 9.16
C PHE A 213 -0.24 3.28 10.49
N SER A 214 -0.08 4.59 10.71
CA SER A 214 0.47 5.11 11.97
C SER A 214 -0.43 4.73 13.15
N ILE A 215 -1.75 4.89 13.00
CA ILE A 215 -2.75 4.55 14.01
C ILE A 215 -2.71 3.05 14.36
N VAL A 216 -2.58 2.18 13.36
CA VAL A 216 -2.54 0.72 13.56
C VAL A 216 -1.24 0.27 14.21
N SER A 217 -0.10 0.82 13.79
CA SER A 217 1.21 0.53 14.40
C SER A 217 1.19 0.87 15.89
N ASN A 218 0.61 2.03 16.24
CA ASN A 218 0.42 2.42 17.63
C ASN A 218 -0.56 1.49 18.37
N TYR A 219 -1.60 0.99 17.70
CA TYR A 219 -2.56 0.03 18.28
C TYR A 219 -1.92 -1.32 18.61
N GLU A 220 -1.02 -1.83 17.76
CA GLU A 220 -0.27 -3.06 18.01
C GLU A 220 0.67 -2.91 19.21
N TYR A 221 1.45 -1.82 19.23
CA TYR A 221 2.32 -1.48 20.35
C TYR A 221 1.51 -1.39 21.65
N ALA A 222 0.40 -0.67 21.59
CA ALA A 222 -0.54 -0.51 22.68
C ALA A 222 -1.08 -1.85 23.22
N ALA A 223 -1.49 -2.75 22.33
CA ALA A 223 -2.04 -4.05 22.72
C ALA A 223 -1.00 -5.01 23.30
N ALA A 224 0.29 -4.81 23.02
CA ALA A 224 1.38 -5.62 23.53
C ALA A 224 1.83 -5.22 24.94
N GLN A 225 1.51 -4.00 25.39
CA GLN A 225 1.86 -3.54 26.73
C GLN A 225 0.93 -4.16 27.79
N PRO A 226 1.45 -4.59 28.96
CA PRO A 226 0.58 -4.98 30.07
C PRO A 226 -0.29 -3.77 30.47
N GLU A 227 -1.57 -4.01 30.80
CA GLU A 227 -2.59 -2.96 31.02
C GLU A 227 -2.20 -1.85 32.02
N ASN A 228 -1.15 -2.07 32.83
CA ASN A 228 -0.66 -1.14 33.84
C ASN A 228 0.53 -0.25 33.41
N GLU A 229 1.11 -0.42 32.21
CA GLU A 229 2.37 0.23 31.81
C GLU A 229 2.29 1.14 30.57
N MET A 230 1.10 1.43 30.05
CA MET A 230 0.97 2.43 28.97
C MET A 230 1.40 3.83 29.42
N THR A 231 2.57 4.26 28.98
CA THR A 231 3.01 5.66 29.00
C THR A 231 3.10 6.22 27.59
N GLU A 232 2.35 7.32 27.37
CA GLU A 232 2.35 8.29 26.27
C GLU A 232 2.13 7.81 24.82
N TYR A 233 1.16 8.46 24.15
CA TYR A 233 1.14 8.62 22.70
C TYR A 233 2.12 9.75 22.33
N PRO A 234 2.94 9.61 21.29
CA PRO A 234 3.44 10.79 20.61
C PRO A 234 2.21 11.46 19.98
N GLU A 235 1.82 12.64 20.48
CA GLU A 235 0.92 13.51 19.72
C GLU A 235 1.60 13.76 18.36
N GLU A 236 0.90 13.47 17.26
CA GLU A 236 1.33 13.92 15.94
C GLU A 236 1.37 15.45 16.01
N GLU A 237 2.57 16.03 16.18
CA GLU A 237 2.77 17.46 16.07
C GLU A 237 2.24 17.88 14.69
N GLU A 238 1.15 18.65 14.68
CA GLU A 238 0.72 19.34 13.47
C GLU A 238 1.88 20.23 13.04
N VAL A 239 2.64 19.80 12.03
CA VAL A 239 3.73 20.58 11.45
C VAL A 239 3.10 21.80 10.78
N SER A 240 2.96 22.86 11.57
CA SER A 240 2.62 24.19 11.08
C SER A 240 3.81 24.68 10.25
N SER A 241 3.70 24.55 8.93
CA SER A 241 4.69 25.09 7.99
C SER A 241 4.54 26.61 7.91
N VAL A 242 5.07 27.32 8.91
CA VAL A 242 5.42 28.73 8.77
C VAL A 242 6.82 28.78 8.17
N GLY A 243 6.90 29.16 6.90
CA GLY A 243 8.17 29.35 6.21
C GLY A 243 9.00 30.46 6.83
N GLU A 244 10.17 30.11 7.36
CA GLU A 244 11.26 31.05 7.57
C GLU A 244 12.14 31.11 6.32
N VAL A 245 12.24 32.31 5.76
CA VAL A 245 13.18 32.68 4.71
C VAL A 245 14.46 33.17 5.38
N SER A 246 15.55 32.43 5.18
CA SER A 246 16.96 32.78 5.45
C SER A 246 17.72 32.37 4.18
N ASP A 247 18.75 33.02 3.64
CA ASP A 247 19.54 34.21 3.93
C ASP A 247 20.31 34.51 2.62
N ALA A 248 20.77 35.75 2.40
CA ALA A 248 22.08 35.92 1.74
C ALA A 248 22.74 37.29 2.03
N PRO A 249 24.08 37.34 2.14
CA PRO A 249 24.83 38.50 2.61
C PRO A 249 25.45 39.38 1.50
N VAL A 250 25.81 40.59 1.95
CA VAL A 250 26.55 41.73 1.38
C VAL A 250 27.88 41.38 0.67
N VAL A 251 28.29 42.09 -0.41
CA VAL A 251 29.44 43.06 -0.56
C VAL A 251 29.43 43.78 -1.97
N PRO A 252 30.29 44.79 -2.33
CA PRO A 252 29.93 46.23 -2.37
C PRO A 252 30.22 47.00 -3.69
N GLU A 253 29.88 48.30 -3.64
CA GLU A 253 30.44 49.48 -4.36
C GLU A 253 30.44 49.56 -5.90
N THR A 254 29.65 50.50 -6.44
CA THR A 254 30.19 51.50 -7.40
C THR A 254 29.33 52.77 -7.44
N SER A 255 30.04 53.89 -7.43
CA SER A 255 29.57 55.27 -7.38
C SER A 255 28.77 55.71 -8.61
N GLY A 256 27.73 56.51 -8.39
CA GLY A 256 26.99 57.20 -9.44
C GLY A 256 26.00 58.19 -8.84
N GLU A 257 26.23 59.46 -9.13
CA GLU A 257 25.69 60.67 -8.50
C GLU A 257 24.34 61.11 -9.14
N ILE A 258 23.59 61.95 -8.41
CA ILE A 258 22.62 62.99 -8.87
C ILE A 258 21.08 62.79 -8.60
N GLN A 259 20.61 63.64 -7.66
CA GLN A 259 19.36 64.46 -7.54
C GLN A 259 17.99 63.81 -7.27
N GLU A 260 17.35 64.14 -6.12
CA GLU A 260 16.27 65.15 -5.90
C GLU A 260 14.94 64.77 -6.61
N ALA A 261 13.73 64.77 -6.02
CA ALA A 261 13.20 65.41 -4.81
C ALA A 261 11.86 64.76 -4.37
N GLU A 262 11.37 65.23 -3.22
CA GLU A 262 9.94 65.43 -2.83
C GLU A 262 9.08 64.29 -2.21
N THR A 263 9.05 64.31 -0.87
CA THR A 263 7.91 64.58 0.07
C THR A 263 6.64 63.73 0.21
N LEU A 264 6.19 63.72 1.49
CA LEU A 264 4.90 63.36 2.12
C LEU A 264 4.65 61.86 2.41
N SER A 265 4.06 61.43 3.54
CA SER A 265 3.50 62.11 4.72
C SER A 265 3.43 61.11 5.90
N GLN A 266 3.38 61.67 7.10
CA GLN A 266 3.32 61.02 8.42
C GLN A 266 2.05 60.18 8.64
N GLN A 267 2.17 59.10 9.41
CA GLN A 267 1.18 58.80 10.47
C GLN A 267 1.79 57.97 11.61
N THR A 268 1.80 58.58 12.80
CA THR A 268 2.20 58.04 14.10
C THR A 268 1.00 57.41 14.79
N VAL A 269 1.16 56.24 15.44
CA VAL A 269 0.42 55.91 16.68
C VAL A 269 1.31 55.06 17.59
N GLU A 270 1.61 55.62 18.75
CA GLU A 270 2.27 54.97 19.89
C GLU A 270 1.31 54.02 20.62
N GLY A 271 1.85 52.92 21.15
CA GLY A 271 1.11 52.00 22.02
C GLY A 271 1.97 50.86 22.53
N ILE A 272 3.00 51.18 23.32
CA ILE A 272 3.83 50.19 24.02
C ILE A 272 3.01 49.63 25.20
N VAL A 273 2.62 48.35 25.09
CA VAL A 273 2.12 47.54 26.21
C VAL A 273 3.27 46.66 26.70
N PRO A 274 3.55 46.58 28.01
CA PRO A 274 4.71 45.86 28.54
C PRO A 274 4.58 44.34 28.37
N ALA A 275 5.63 43.73 27.84
CA ALA A 275 5.77 42.33 27.44
C ALA A 275 5.97 41.33 28.62
N ASP A 276 5.65 41.70 29.85
CA ASP A 276 6.05 40.93 31.05
C ASP A 276 4.90 40.25 31.80
N LYS A 277 3.71 40.11 31.18
CA LYS A 277 2.55 39.43 31.81
C LYS A 277 1.78 38.46 30.93
N MET A 278 2.36 37.98 29.84
CA MET A 278 1.76 36.89 29.03
C MET A 278 2.68 35.68 28.82
N GLN A 279 3.71 35.53 29.64
CA GLN A 279 4.63 34.39 29.56
C GLN A 279 4.43 33.35 30.68
N ASN A 280 3.49 33.58 31.60
CA ASN A 280 3.21 32.68 32.74
C ASN A 280 1.82 32.00 32.69
N GLN A 281 1.16 31.99 31.53
CA GLN A 281 -0.08 31.21 31.33
C GLN A 281 -0.01 30.18 30.19
N THR A 282 1.09 30.13 29.44
CA THR A 282 1.27 29.18 28.33
C THR A 282 2.08 27.96 28.75
N GLU A 283 2.97 28.06 29.75
CA GLU A 283 3.77 26.93 30.27
C GLU A 283 3.04 26.08 31.33
N ALA A 284 1.84 26.47 31.76
CA ALA A 284 1.03 25.71 32.73
C ALA A 284 -0.10 24.89 32.08
N VAL A 285 -0.20 24.90 30.75
CA VAL A 285 -1.13 24.06 29.97
C VAL A 285 -0.40 22.89 29.31
N GLU A 286 0.93 22.91 29.27
CA GLU A 286 1.75 21.78 28.84
C GLU A 286 1.92 20.75 29.97
N LYS A 287 1.55 19.51 29.67
CA LYS A 287 1.73 18.30 30.49
C LYS A 287 0.82 18.11 31.70
N GLU A 288 -0.48 18.26 31.51
CA GLU A 288 -1.37 17.25 32.11
C GLU A 288 -1.49 16.07 31.14
N VAL A 289 -0.43 15.25 31.11
CA VAL A 289 -0.35 14.02 30.31
C VAL A 289 -1.48 13.09 30.77
N ARG A 290 -2.62 13.13 30.08
CA ARG A 290 -3.72 12.21 30.38
C ARG A 290 -3.31 10.83 29.89
N LYS A 291 -2.95 9.97 30.84
CA LYS A 291 -2.84 8.53 30.60
C LYS A 291 -4.18 8.03 30.07
N ILE A 292 -4.27 7.79 28.76
CA ILE A 292 -5.41 7.09 28.17
C ILE A 292 -5.21 5.59 28.37
N THR A 293 -6.27 4.91 28.78
CA THR A 293 -6.29 3.44 28.84
C THR A 293 -6.37 2.87 27.42
N PHE A 294 -5.92 1.63 27.21
CA PHE A 294 -6.10 0.93 25.92
C PHE A 294 -7.56 0.93 25.46
N LYS A 295 -8.50 0.82 26.40
CA LYS A 295 -9.94 0.92 26.12
C LYS A 295 -10.31 2.27 25.51
N GLN A 296 -9.84 3.38 26.08
CA GLN A 296 -10.09 4.73 25.55
C GLN A 296 -9.41 4.92 24.19
N TYR A 297 -8.17 4.43 24.02
CA TYR A 297 -7.50 4.48 22.73
C TYR A 297 -8.28 3.73 21.64
N LYS A 298 -8.76 2.53 21.97
CA LYS A 298 -9.61 1.73 21.09
C LYS A 298 -10.87 2.51 20.67
N GLU A 299 -11.56 3.17 21.60
CA GLU A 299 -12.74 3.99 21.30
C GLU A 299 -12.40 5.15 20.34
N ILE A 300 -11.30 5.87 20.57
CA ILE A 300 -10.83 6.95 19.69
C ILE A 300 -10.50 6.44 18.28
N LEU A 301 -9.78 5.32 18.20
CA LEU A 301 -9.44 4.68 16.93
C LEU A 301 -10.71 4.32 16.15
N TRP A 302 -11.72 3.75 16.81
CA TRP A 302 -12.99 3.41 16.17
C TRP A 302 -13.75 4.61 15.67
N ASP A 303 -13.84 5.68 16.48
CA ASP A 303 -14.52 6.89 16.08
C ASP A 303 -13.86 7.54 14.86
N ASN A 304 -12.53 7.60 14.82
CA ASN A 304 -11.78 8.14 13.69
C ASN A 304 -11.96 7.27 12.45
N PHE A 305 -11.80 5.95 12.60
CA PHE A 305 -11.96 5.00 11.51
C PHE A 305 -13.38 5.06 10.92
N ALA A 306 -14.42 5.05 11.76
CA ALA A 306 -15.82 5.11 11.33
C ALA A 306 -16.15 6.42 10.63
N LYS A 307 -15.62 7.56 11.09
CA LYS A 307 -15.80 8.86 10.43
C LYS A 307 -15.16 8.90 9.04
N GLN A 308 -13.93 8.39 8.92
CA GLN A 308 -13.14 8.46 7.68
C GLN A 308 -13.63 7.45 6.63
N TYR A 309 -13.85 6.20 7.02
CA TYR A 309 -14.16 5.13 6.07
C TYR A 309 -15.62 4.72 6.04
N GLY A 310 -16.42 5.08 7.05
CA GLY A 310 -17.85 4.76 7.07
C GLY A 310 -18.60 5.34 5.88
N ILE A 311 -18.21 6.52 5.39
CA ILE A 311 -18.79 7.16 4.21
C ILE A 311 -18.39 6.44 2.93
N VAL A 312 -17.10 6.15 2.75
CA VAL A 312 -16.56 5.43 1.57
C VAL A 312 -17.23 4.05 1.44
N ILE A 313 -17.39 3.36 2.57
CA ILE A 313 -18.03 2.06 2.64
C ILE A 313 -19.56 2.18 2.42
N ALA A 314 -20.22 3.19 2.99
CA ALA A 314 -21.66 3.39 2.77
C ALA A 314 -21.99 3.73 1.31
N GLN A 315 -21.18 4.57 0.65
CA GLN A 315 -21.38 4.96 -0.75
C GLN A 315 -21.21 3.77 -1.70
N SER A 316 -20.26 2.87 -1.42
CA SER A 316 -20.04 1.66 -2.22
C SER A 316 -21.18 0.63 -2.14
N ASN A 317 -22.02 0.67 -1.09
CA ASN A 317 -23.22 -0.17 -0.98
C ASN A 317 -24.41 0.36 -1.81
N ILE A 318 -24.42 1.65 -2.16
CA ILE A 318 -25.50 2.29 -2.95
C ILE A 318 -25.29 2.07 -4.45
N ALA A 319 -24.06 1.79 -4.88
CA ALA A 319 -23.69 1.61 -6.29
C ALA A 319 -23.90 0.18 -6.84
N LYS A 320 -24.55 -0.72 -6.08
CA LYS A 320 -24.91 -2.09 -6.49
C LYS A 320 -26.41 -2.21 -6.69
#